data_AF-A0A0E0GIW6-F1
#
_entry.id   AF-A0A0E0GIW6-F1
#
_cell.length_a   1.000
_cell.length_b   1.000
_cell.length_c   1.000
_cell.angle_alpha   90.00
_cell.angle_beta   90.00
_cell.angle_gamma   90.00
#
_symmetry.space_group_name_H-M   'P 1'
#
loop_
_entity.id
_entity.type
_entity.pdbx_description
1 polymer ?
#
loop_
_entity_poly.entity_id
_entity_poly.type
_entity_poly.pdbx_seq_one_letter_code
_entity_poly.pdbx_strand_id
1 'polypeptide(L)'
;MGCCSSRSADSPASRVTRWRSTGIVALRDARLKVVPNEVLQVGNSLRILDLTNNKIAEIPQEVGTLVNMQRLVLAGNLVESIPANIGYLRNLKILTLDRNKISVLPEELGSLSNLQQLSISQNSLSRLPKSVGDLRNMLLLNVSDNKLIALPESIGGCSSLEELQANGNSIEDVPSSICNLVCLKSLSLNGNRICQLPQNLLKDCKALQNISLHDNPISMDQFQQMDGFTEFEARRRKKFDKQIDSNVMMSSTALDEGIDLN
;
A
#
# COMPACT_ATOMS: atom_id res chain seq x y z
N MET A 1 55.80 15.81 -1.04
CA MET A 1 55.61 14.51 -1.74
C MET A 1 54.71 13.65 -0.89
N GLY A 2 53.67 13.07 -1.50
CA GLY A 2 52.76 12.12 -0.81
C GLY A 2 51.29 12.45 -1.02
N CYS A 3 50.82 12.35 -2.27
CA CYS A 3 49.45 12.52 -2.70
C CYS A 3 48.48 11.49 -2.06
N CYS A 4 47.21 11.91 -1.99
CA CYS A 4 46.00 11.11 -1.79
C CYS A 4 46.02 9.75 -2.52
N SER A 5 45.35 8.74 -1.94
CA SER A 5 44.14 8.08 -2.49
C SER A 5 43.99 6.61 -2.04
N SER A 6 42.92 6.30 -1.30
CA SER A 6 42.18 5.03 -1.46
C SER A 6 40.80 5.10 -0.79
N ARG A 7 39.87 5.87 -1.38
CA ARG A 7 38.44 5.47 -1.28
C ARG A 7 38.30 4.23 -2.14
N SER A 8 38.31 3.04 -1.53
CA SER A 8 38.05 1.79 -2.24
C SER A 8 36.66 1.87 -2.86
N ALA A 9 36.59 2.03 -4.19
CA ALA A 9 35.36 1.82 -4.93
C ALA A 9 34.93 0.36 -4.68
N ASP A 10 33.80 0.17 -4.02
CA ASP A 10 33.27 -1.13 -3.65
C ASP A 10 32.98 -1.93 -4.94
N SER A 11 33.78 -2.96 -5.21
CA SER A 11 33.65 -3.78 -6.42
C SER A 11 32.24 -4.39 -6.54
N PRO A 12 31.74 -4.70 -7.74
CA PRO A 12 30.46 -5.41 -7.89
C PRO A 12 30.39 -6.71 -7.09
N ALA A 13 31.50 -7.47 -7.01
CA ALA A 13 31.58 -8.72 -6.25
C ALA A 13 31.47 -8.52 -4.73
N SER A 14 32.10 -7.46 -4.19
CA SER A 14 32.01 -7.13 -2.77
C SER A 14 30.61 -6.64 -2.38
N ARG A 15 29.94 -5.89 -3.27
CA ARG A 15 28.54 -5.48 -3.10
C ARG A 15 27.59 -6.68 -3.04
N VAL A 16 27.66 -7.60 -4.00
CA VAL A 16 26.81 -8.81 -4.02
C VAL A 16 27.03 -9.65 -2.76
N THR A 17 28.28 -9.82 -2.33
CA THR A 17 28.61 -10.56 -1.11
C THR A 17 27.97 -9.92 0.13
N ARG A 18 28.06 -8.59 0.25
CA ARG A 18 27.39 -7.84 1.32
C ARG A 18 25.87 -7.96 1.26
N TRP A 19 25.27 -7.88 0.09
CA TRP A 19 23.82 -8.02 -0.06
C TRP A 19 23.32 -9.42 0.22
N ARG A 20 24.11 -10.45 -0.07
CA ARG A 20 23.80 -11.83 0.32
C ARG A 20 23.82 -12.00 1.84
N SER A 21 24.75 -11.36 2.55
CA SER A 21 24.80 -11.49 4.02
C SER A 21 23.68 -10.72 4.71
N THR A 22 23.31 -9.54 4.22
CA THR A 22 22.22 -8.75 4.82
C THR A 22 20.83 -9.18 4.33
N GLY A 23 20.74 -9.67 3.10
CA GLY A 23 19.49 -9.87 2.38
C GLY A 23 18.79 -8.56 2.02
N ILE A 24 19.50 -7.44 2.00
CA ILE A 24 18.94 -6.10 1.79
C ILE A 24 19.73 -5.40 0.69
N VAL A 25 19.01 -4.98 -0.34
CA VAL A 25 19.51 -4.09 -1.40
C VAL A 25 18.70 -2.81 -1.36
N ALA A 26 19.35 -1.69 -1.06
CA ALA A 26 18.77 -0.37 -1.14
C ALA A 26 19.62 0.50 -2.09
N LEU A 27 19.04 0.85 -3.23
CA LEU A 27 19.67 1.66 -4.28
C LEU A 27 18.75 2.82 -4.62
N ARG A 28 18.49 3.68 -3.64
CA ARG A 28 17.61 4.86 -3.79
C ARG A 28 18.33 6.00 -4.51
N ASP A 29 17.59 6.78 -5.28
CA ASP A 29 18.08 8.03 -5.90
C ASP A 29 19.34 7.85 -6.78
N ALA A 30 19.57 6.63 -7.27
CA ALA A 30 20.79 6.23 -7.96
C ALA A 30 20.71 6.47 -9.49
N ARG A 31 19.61 7.07 -9.97
CA ARG A 31 19.34 7.34 -11.40
C ARG A 31 19.39 6.09 -12.28
N LEU A 32 19.12 4.92 -11.70
CA LEU A 32 19.12 3.64 -12.40
C LEU A 32 18.03 3.64 -13.49
N LYS A 33 18.39 3.24 -14.70
CA LYS A 33 17.42 3.08 -15.81
C LYS A 33 16.82 1.68 -15.89
N VAL A 34 17.50 0.71 -15.28
CA VAL A 34 17.14 -0.72 -15.24
C VAL A 34 17.50 -1.28 -13.87
N VAL A 35 16.86 -2.38 -13.49
CA VAL A 35 17.27 -3.16 -12.32
C VAL A 35 18.67 -3.73 -12.59
N PRO A 36 19.69 -3.45 -11.76
CA PRO A 36 21.04 -3.97 -12.00
C PRO A 36 21.09 -5.50 -11.87
N ASN A 37 21.83 -6.16 -12.76
CA ASN A 37 21.97 -7.63 -12.76
C ASN A 37 22.53 -8.17 -11.44
N GLU A 38 23.34 -7.39 -10.74
CA GLU A 38 23.89 -7.74 -9.43
C GLU A 38 22.80 -7.98 -8.38
N VAL A 39 21.66 -7.29 -8.49
CA VAL A 39 20.49 -7.51 -7.62
C VAL A 39 19.93 -8.92 -7.84
N LEU A 40 19.81 -9.32 -9.10
CA LEU A 40 19.32 -10.65 -9.48
C LEU A 40 20.28 -11.75 -9.02
N GLN A 41 21.59 -11.47 -9.01
CA GLN A 41 22.63 -12.39 -8.52
C GLN A 41 22.63 -12.61 -7.00
N VAL A 42 21.94 -11.76 -6.22
CA VAL A 42 21.74 -12.01 -4.78
C VAL A 42 20.88 -13.26 -4.57
N GLY A 43 19.95 -13.53 -5.50
CA GLY A 43 19.11 -14.72 -5.51
C GLY A 43 18.29 -14.85 -4.23
N ASN A 44 18.21 -16.09 -3.73
CA ASN A 44 17.36 -16.46 -2.58
C ASN A 44 17.77 -15.82 -1.24
N SER A 45 18.89 -15.10 -1.18
CA SER A 45 19.25 -14.37 0.04
C SER A 45 18.49 -13.04 0.16
N LEU A 46 17.94 -12.52 -0.93
CA LEU A 46 17.31 -11.21 -0.95
C LEU A 46 15.92 -11.24 -0.29
N ARG A 47 15.76 -10.40 0.74
CA ARG A 47 14.51 -10.21 1.48
C ARG A 47 13.91 -8.84 1.25
N ILE A 48 14.74 -7.81 1.08
CA ILE A 48 14.30 -6.43 0.88
C ILE A 48 14.99 -5.86 -0.35
N LEU A 49 14.20 -5.43 -1.32
CA LEU A 49 14.66 -4.67 -2.47
C LEU A 49 14.00 -3.30 -2.47
N ASP A 50 14.82 -2.25 -2.40
CA ASP A 50 14.38 -0.87 -2.44
C ASP A 50 15.11 -0.11 -3.55
N LEU A 51 14.34 0.28 -4.56
CA LEU A 51 14.77 0.98 -5.77
C LEU A 51 14.04 2.33 -5.91
N THR A 52 13.67 2.94 -4.79
CA THR A 52 12.92 4.21 -4.74
C THR A 52 13.64 5.32 -5.52
N ASN A 53 12.88 6.18 -6.21
CA ASN A 53 13.36 7.38 -6.90
C ASN A 53 14.46 7.10 -7.94
N ASN A 54 14.24 6.14 -8.82
CA ASN A 54 15.12 5.89 -9.95
C ASN A 54 14.40 6.24 -11.27
N LYS A 55 14.92 5.75 -12.39
CA LYS A 55 14.37 5.93 -13.74
C LYS A 55 14.09 4.57 -14.38
N ILE A 56 13.75 3.57 -13.56
CA ILE A 56 13.51 2.19 -14.01
C ILE A 56 12.19 2.17 -14.78
N ALA A 57 12.25 1.78 -16.05
CA ALA A 57 11.07 1.68 -16.91
C ALA A 57 10.48 0.26 -16.95
N GLU A 58 11.31 -0.76 -16.71
CA GLU A 58 10.93 -2.15 -16.82
C GLU A 58 11.44 -2.96 -15.63
N ILE A 59 10.59 -3.88 -15.15
CA ILE A 59 10.95 -4.87 -14.15
C ILE A 59 11.24 -6.18 -14.89
N PRO A 60 12.48 -6.72 -14.83
CA PRO A 60 12.81 -7.95 -15.51
C PRO A 60 12.02 -9.15 -14.94
N GLN A 61 11.68 -10.12 -15.78
CA GLN A 61 10.90 -11.30 -15.38
C GLN A 61 11.62 -12.14 -14.31
N GLU A 62 12.95 -12.05 -14.29
CA GLU A 62 13.85 -12.67 -13.33
C GLU A 62 13.62 -12.19 -11.90
N VAL A 63 12.94 -11.06 -11.68
CA VAL A 63 12.53 -10.65 -10.32
C VAL A 63 11.70 -11.74 -9.65
N GLY A 64 10.91 -12.52 -10.41
CA GLY A 64 10.15 -13.65 -9.88
C GLY A 64 11.01 -14.80 -9.32
N THR A 65 12.32 -14.83 -9.59
CA THR A 65 13.24 -15.83 -9.01
C THR A 65 13.62 -15.53 -7.57
N LEU A 66 13.37 -14.31 -7.09
CA LEU A 66 13.76 -13.83 -5.76
C LEU A 66 12.74 -14.27 -4.69
N VAL A 67 12.47 -15.57 -4.61
CA VAL A 67 11.32 -16.17 -3.90
C VAL A 67 11.25 -15.90 -2.39
N ASN A 68 12.36 -15.49 -1.77
CA ASN A 68 12.43 -15.13 -0.35
C ASN A 68 12.21 -13.62 -0.09
N MET A 69 11.92 -12.84 -1.13
CA MET A 69 11.64 -11.42 -1.01
C MET A 69 10.37 -11.19 -0.17
N GLN A 70 10.49 -10.31 0.82
CA GLN A 70 9.42 -9.92 1.74
C GLN A 70 8.96 -8.48 1.48
N ARG A 71 9.83 -7.63 0.95
CA ARG A 71 9.53 -6.24 0.65
C ARG A 71 10.14 -5.80 -0.67
N LEU A 72 9.29 -5.29 -1.56
CA LEU A 72 9.67 -4.70 -2.84
C LEU A 72 9.17 -3.25 -2.90
N VAL A 73 10.10 -2.30 -3.03
CA VAL A 73 9.79 -0.87 -3.12
C VAL A 73 10.37 -0.33 -4.43
N LEU A 74 9.49 0.12 -5.32
CA LEU A 74 9.81 0.70 -6.63
C LEU A 74 9.16 2.08 -6.79
N ALA A 75 8.86 2.76 -5.68
CA ALA A 75 8.19 4.06 -5.71
C ALA A 75 9.01 5.11 -6.47
N GLY A 76 8.37 5.99 -7.24
CA GLY A 76 9.05 7.07 -7.96
C GLY A 76 9.94 6.57 -9.10
N ASN A 77 9.41 5.69 -9.94
CA ASN A 77 10.09 5.17 -11.13
C ASN A 77 9.25 5.45 -12.39
N LEU A 78 9.58 4.80 -13.50
CA LEU A 78 8.91 4.95 -14.80
C LEU A 78 8.25 3.63 -15.23
N VAL A 79 7.96 2.72 -14.29
CA VAL A 79 7.45 1.38 -14.59
C VAL A 79 6.07 1.46 -15.24
N GLU A 80 5.91 0.83 -16.40
CA GLU A 80 4.64 0.82 -17.16
C GLU A 80 3.82 -0.45 -16.94
N SER A 81 4.48 -1.57 -16.63
CA SER A 81 3.86 -2.87 -16.40
C SER A 81 4.60 -3.68 -15.34
N ILE A 82 3.86 -4.56 -14.67
CA ILE A 82 4.39 -5.54 -13.72
C ILE A 82 4.40 -6.90 -14.40
N PRO A 83 5.52 -7.65 -14.42
CA PRO A 83 5.58 -8.96 -15.03
C PRO A 83 4.71 -9.96 -14.27
N ALA A 84 4.07 -10.89 -14.98
CA ALA A 84 3.25 -11.97 -14.41
C ALA A 84 4.01 -12.80 -13.35
N ASN A 85 5.33 -12.97 -13.52
CA ASN A 85 6.19 -13.69 -12.58
C ASN A 85 6.26 -13.05 -11.18
N ILE A 86 5.71 -11.85 -10.97
CA ILE A 86 5.53 -11.31 -9.62
C ILE A 86 4.75 -12.29 -8.72
N GLY A 87 3.82 -13.07 -9.29
CA GLY A 87 3.04 -14.06 -8.56
C GLY A 87 3.86 -15.20 -7.94
N TYR A 88 5.14 -15.35 -8.30
CA TYR A 88 6.05 -16.31 -7.68
C TYR A 88 6.61 -15.84 -6.34
N LEU A 89 6.50 -14.56 -6.01
CA LEU A 89 6.99 -13.97 -4.76
C LEU A 89 6.04 -14.23 -3.59
N ARG A 90 5.75 -15.50 -3.30
CA ARG A 90 4.77 -15.91 -2.27
C ARG A 90 5.10 -15.45 -0.85
N ASN A 91 6.34 -15.05 -0.57
CA ASN A 91 6.77 -14.50 0.73
C ASN A 91 6.65 -12.97 0.82
N LEU A 92 6.24 -12.30 -0.27
CA LEU A 92 6.13 -10.85 -0.33
C LEU A 92 5.02 -10.37 0.61
N LYS A 93 5.36 -9.47 1.52
CA LYS A 93 4.45 -8.85 2.48
C LYS A 93 4.11 -7.40 2.12
N ILE A 94 5.08 -6.69 1.52
CA ILE A 94 4.95 -5.27 1.18
C ILE A 94 5.36 -5.08 -0.28
N LEU A 95 4.44 -4.52 -1.06
CA LEU A 95 4.67 -4.11 -2.44
C LEU A 95 4.30 -2.63 -2.60
N THR A 96 5.28 -1.80 -2.90
CA THR A 96 5.11 -0.35 -3.11
C THR A 96 5.52 0.02 -4.53
N LEU A 97 4.57 0.50 -5.30
CA LEU A 97 4.66 0.85 -6.72
C LEU A 97 4.20 2.30 -6.98
N ASP A 98 4.12 3.11 -5.93
CA ASP A 98 3.64 4.49 -6.01
C ASP A 98 4.42 5.34 -7.03
N ARG A 99 3.77 6.33 -7.64
CA ARG A 99 4.43 7.27 -8.56
C ARG A 99 5.18 6.56 -9.70
N ASN A 100 4.46 5.75 -10.44
CA ASN A 100 4.92 5.08 -11.66
C ASN A 100 3.97 5.39 -12.82
N LYS A 101 4.05 4.62 -13.91
CA LYS A 101 3.19 4.75 -15.10
C LYS A 101 2.34 3.50 -15.33
N ILE A 102 2.07 2.74 -14.28
CA ILE A 102 1.41 1.44 -14.38
C ILE A 102 -0.03 1.66 -14.80
N SER A 103 -0.45 0.99 -15.87
CA SER A 103 -1.81 1.07 -16.42
C SER A 103 -2.66 -0.17 -16.14
N VAL A 104 -2.02 -1.32 -15.93
CA VAL A 104 -2.66 -2.62 -15.67
C VAL A 104 -1.80 -3.42 -14.69
N LEU A 105 -2.45 -4.19 -13.81
CA LEU A 105 -1.80 -5.20 -12.98
C LEU A 105 -2.07 -6.61 -13.54
N PRO A 106 -1.10 -7.53 -13.45
CA PRO A 106 -1.30 -8.93 -13.85
C PRO A 106 -2.30 -9.65 -12.93
N GLU A 107 -3.04 -10.63 -13.44
CA GLU A 107 -3.92 -11.47 -12.62
C GLU A 107 -3.10 -12.34 -11.65
N GLU A 108 -1.83 -12.61 -11.95
CA GLU A 108 -0.91 -13.33 -11.07
C GLU A 108 -0.63 -12.59 -9.75
N LEU A 109 -0.98 -11.31 -9.64
CA LEU A 109 -0.91 -10.55 -8.39
C LEU A 109 -1.64 -11.28 -7.24
N GLY A 110 -2.79 -11.91 -7.51
CA GLY A 110 -3.54 -12.68 -6.51
C GLY A 110 -2.80 -13.90 -5.95
N SER A 111 -1.70 -14.33 -6.56
CA SER A 111 -0.86 -15.42 -6.03
C SER A 111 0.04 -15.00 -4.87
N LEU A 112 0.11 -13.69 -4.56
CA LEU A 112 0.87 -13.14 -3.44
C LEU A 112 0.14 -13.38 -2.10
N SER A 113 0.01 -14.65 -1.71
CA SER A 113 -0.83 -15.07 -0.59
C SER A 113 -0.45 -14.46 0.77
N ASN A 114 0.81 -14.02 0.95
CA ASN A 114 1.27 -13.37 2.18
C ASN A 114 1.31 -11.83 2.10
N LEU A 115 0.80 -11.23 1.01
CA LEU A 115 0.82 -9.78 0.85
C LEU A 115 -0.08 -9.12 1.89
N GLN A 116 0.50 -8.17 2.62
CA GLN A 116 -0.16 -7.41 3.68
C GLN A 116 -0.39 -5.96 3.26
N GLN A 117 0.50 -5.40 2.45
CA GLN A 117 0.41 -4.00 2.01
C GLN A 117 0.67 -3.91 0.52
N LEU A 118 -0.29 -3.34 -0.20
CA LEU A 118 -0.18 -3.00 -1.60
C LEU A 118 -0.44 -1.51 -1.77
N SER A 119 0.56 -0.77 -2.23
CA SER A 119 0.43 0.65 -2.55
C SER A 119 0.84 0.88 -4.00
N ILE A 120 -0.08 1.40 -4.80
CA ILE A 120 0.10 1.70 -6.23
C ILE A 120 -0.52 3.07 -6.53
N SER A 121 -0.36 4.02 -5.61
CA SER A 121 -0.90 5.35 -5.74
C SER A 121 -0.19 6.15 -6.83
N GLN A 122 -0.84 7.17 -7.39
CA GLN A 122 -0.22 8.06 -8.39
C GLN A 122 0.31 7.28 -9.60
N ASN A 123 -0.58 6.50 -10.22
CA ASN A 123 -0.31 5.70 -11.41
C ASN A 123 -1.39 6.00 -12.48
N SER A 124 -1.59 5.12 -13.46
CA SER A 124 -2.63 5.26 -14.49
C SER A 124 -3.52 4.01 -14.58
N LEU A 125 -3.74 3.31 -13.47
CA LEU A 125 -4.55 2.10 -13.42
C LEU A 125 -5.99 2.41 -13.83
N SER A 126 -6.49 1.68 -14.84
CA SER A 126 -7.89 1.78 -15.29
C SER A 126 -8.82 0.79 -14.58
N ARG A 127 -8.26 -0.33 -14.09
CA ARG A 127 -8.97 -1.36 -13.34
C ARG A 127 -8.02 -2.12 -12.40
N LEU A 128 -8.59 -2.72 -11.37
CA LEU A 128 -7.92 -3.76 -10.58
C LEU A 128 -8.21 -5.15 -11.19
N PRO A 129 -7.27 -6.09 -11.12
CA PRO A 129 -7.46 -7.46 -11.57
C PRO A 129 -8.49 -8.17 -10.68
N LYS A 130 -9.20 -9.16 -11.23
CA LYS A 130 -10.19 -9.90 -10.42
C LYS A 130 -9.51 -10.66 -9.29
N SER A 131 -8.29 -11.13 -9.50
CA SER A 131 -7.49 -11.83 -8.50
C SER A 131 -7.09 -10.98 -7.28
N VAL A 132 -7.36 -9.67 -7.25
CA VAL A 132 -7.14 -8.85 -6.03
C VAL A 132 -7.88 -9.43 -4.82
N GLY A 133 -9.03 -10.07 -5.04
CA GLY A 133 -9.81 -10.74 -4.00
C GLY A 133 -9.16 -11.97 -3.38
N ASP A 134 -8.12 -12.51 -4.01
CA ASP A 134 -7.38 -13.67 -3.48
C ASP A 134 -6.35 -13.27 -2.42
N LEU A 135 -6.07 -11.97 -2.26
CA LEU A 135 -5.13 -11.41 -1.29
C LEU A 135 -5.73 -11.36 0.12
N ARG A 136 -6.03 -12.55 0.69
CA ARG A 136 -6.76 -12.69 1.96
C ARG A 136 -6.03 -12.13 3.19
N ASN A 137 -4.70 -11.97 3.11
CA ASN A 137 -3.87 -11.41 4.18
C ASN A 137 -3.60 -9.90 4.02
N MET A 138 -4.17 -9.26 2.99
CA MET A 138 -3.98 -7.84 2.74
C MET A 138 -4.65 -7.02 3.84
N LEU A 139 -3.88 -6.13 4.47
CA LEU A 139 -4.31 -5.22 5.52
C LEU A 139 -4.53 -3.81 4.98
N LEU A 140 -3.71 -3.39 4.02
CA LEU A 140 -3.77 -2.07 3.39
C LEU A 140 -3.72 -2.19 1.87
N LEU A 141 -4.71 -1.58 1.21
CA LEU A 141 -4.73 -1.35 -0.23
C LEU A 141 -4.82 0.15 -0.51
N ASN A 142 -3.78 0.71 -1.13
CA ASN A 142 -3.79 2.08 -1.60
C ASN A 142 -3.68 2.13 -3.13
N VAL A 143 -4.74 2.59 -3.76
CA VAL A 143 -4.91 2.78 -5.20
C VAL A 143 -5.31 4.23 -5.51
N SER A 144 -5.02 5.16 -4.60
CA SER A 144 -5.37 6.58 -4.75
C SER A 144 -4.66 7.20 -5.96
N ASP A 145 -5.23 8.26 -6.52
CA ASP A 145 -4.67 9.00 -7.66
C ASP A 145 -4.39 8.08 -8.87
N ASN A 146 -5.43 7.40 -9.33
CA ASN A 146 -5.41 6.54 -10.51
C ASN A 146 -6.58 6.90 -11.45
N LYS A 147 -6.93 6.01 -12.39
CA LYS A 147 -8.01 6.19 -13.36
C LYS A 147 -9.09 5.10 -13.20
N LEU A 148 -9.27 4.59 -11.98
CA LEU A 148 -10.24 3.53 -11.71
C LEU A 148 -11.66 4.07 -11.90
N ILE A 149 -12.47 3.34 -12.66
CA ILE A 149 -13.91 3.64 -12.85
C ILE A 149 -14.82 2.83 -11.92
N ALA A 150 -14.31 1.72 -11.40
CA ALA A 150 -15.00 0.84 -10.46
C ALA A 150 -13.99 0.04 -9.64
N LEU A 151 -14.42 -0.42 -8.46
CA LEU A 151 -13.74 -1.49 -7.74
C LEU A 151 -14.32 -2.84 -8.17
N PRO A 152 -13.52 -3.90 -8.34
CA PRO A 152 -14.02 -5.20 -8.74
C PRO A 152 -14.84 -5.85 -7.62
N GLU A 153 -15.89 -6.60 -7.96
CA GLU A 153 -16.68 -7.39 -6.98
C GLU A 153 -15.84 -8.41 -6.18
N SER A 154 -14.66 -8.77 -6.67
CA SER A 154 -13.75 -9.62 -5.92
C SER A 154 -13.10 -8.93 -4.72
N ILE A 155 -13.17 -7.59 -4.60
CA ILE A 155 -12.56 -6.87 -3.48
C ILE A 155 -13.03 -7.38 -2.12
N GLY A 156 -14.30 -7.83 -2.02
CA GLY A 156 -14.84 -8.44 -0.81
C GLY A 156 -14.18 -9.74 -0.37
N GLY A 157 -13.31 -10.34 -1.20
CA GLY A 157 -12.49 -11.50 -0.84
C GLY A 157 -11.29 -11.15 0.05
N CYS A 158 -10.91 -9.87 0.15
CA CYS A 158 -9.80 -9.38 0.99
C CYS A 158 -10.21 -9.35 2.48
N SER A 159 -10.52 -10.50 3.06
CA SER A 159 -11.16 -10.60 4.38
C SER A 159 -10.40 -9.95 5.55
N SER A 160 -9.09 -9.75 5.41
CA SER A 160 -8.26 -9.09 6.44
C SER A 160 -8.08 -7.58 6.20
N LEU A 161 -8.69 -7.01 5.16
CA LEU A 161 -8.46 -5.62 4.78
C LEU A 161 -8.95 -4.68 5.87
N GLU A 162 -8.04 -3.85 6.37
CA GLU A 162 -8.32 -2.86 7.41
C GLU A 162 -8.42 -1.45 6.84
N GLU A 163 -7.70 -1.17 5.76
CA GLU A 163 -7.62 0.14 5.14
C GLU A 163 -7.68 0.05 3.62
N LEU A 164 -8.68 0.73 3.04
CA LEU A 164 -8.82 0.93 1.60
C LEU A 164 -8.74 2.42 1.27
N GLN A 165 -7.72 2.81 0.54
CA GLN A 165 -7.53 4.16 0.03
C GLN A 165 -7.66 4.16 -1.50
N ALA A 166 -8.70 4.82 -2.02
CA ALA A 166 -8.99 4.94 -3.45
C ALA A 166 -9.40 6.37 -3.81
N ASN A 167 -8.81 7.37 -3.14
CA ASN A 167 -9.07 8.78 -3.41
C ASN A 167 -8.62 9.16 -4.83
N GLY A 168 -9.15 10.24 -5.41
CA GLY A 168 -8.64 10.80 -6.67
C GLY A 168 -8.74 9.83 -7.84
N ASN A 169 -9.88 9.15 -7.97
CA ASN A 169 -10.17 8.23 -9.06
C ASN A 169 -11.44 8.69 -9.81
N SER A 170 -12.06 7.84 -10.61
CA SER A 170 -13.34 8.09 -11.29
C SER A 170 -14.36 7.02 -10.94
N ILE A 171 -14.31 6.49 -9.71
CA ILE A 171 -15.17 5.39 -9.26
C ILE A 171 -16.61 5.89 -9.21
N GLU A 172 -17.50 5.22 -9.95
CA GLU A 172 -18.93 5.52 -10.00
C GLU A 172 -19.71 4.64 -9.02
N ASP A 173 -19.38 3.34 -9.00
CA ASP A 173 -20.03 2.35 -8.15
C ASP A 173 -19.02 1.66 -7.22
N VAL A 174 -19.42 1.55 -5.94
CA VAL A 174 -18.75 0.70 -4.96
C VAL A 174 -19.49 -0.65 -4.92
N PRO A 175 -18.81 -1.78 -5.18
CA PRO A 175 -19.44 -3.09 -5.29
C PRO A 175 -20.06 -3.52 -3.97
N SER A 176 -21.16 -4.28 -4.02
CA SER A 176 -21.87 -4.75 -2.83
C SER A 176 -21.01 -5.64 -1.94
N SER A 177 -20.06 -6.37 -2.53
CA SER A 177 -19.07 -7.20 -1.85
C SER A 177 -18.16 -6.43 -0.88
N ILE A 178 -18.09 -5.09 -0.94
CA ILE A 178 -17.39 -4.27 0.06
C ILE A 178 -17.90 -4.56 1.48
N CYS A 179 -19.18 -4.92 1.63
CA CYS A 179 -19.82 -5.27 2.90
C CYS A 179 -19.22 -6.52 3.55
N ASN A 180 -18.52 -7.36 2.78
CA ASN A 180 -17.84 -8.55 3.31
C ASN A 180 -16.55 -8.20 4.07
N LEU A 181 -16.05 -6.96 3.95
CA LEU A 181 -14.83 -6.50 4.59
C LEU A 181 -15.09 -6.14 6.07
N VAL A 182 -15.36 -7.16 6.88
CA VAL A 182 -15.71 -7.02 8.31
C VAL A 182 -14.60 -6.41 9.15
N CYS A 183 -13.34 -6.53 8.71
CA CYS A 183 -12.16 -5.95 9.35
C CYS A 183 -11.86 -4.50 8.91
N LEU A 184 -12.60 -3.96 7.94
CA LEU A 184 -12.34 -2.63 7.37
C LEU A 184 -12.57 -1.55 8.42
N LYS A 185 -11.51 -0.79 8.75
CA LYS A 185 -11.50 0.30 9.73
C LYS A 185 -11.58 1.67 9.06
N SER A 186 -10.95 1.81 7.89
CA SER A 186 -10.86 3.06 7.14
C SER A 186 -11.16 2.85 5.65
N LEU A 187 -12.07 3.67 5.12
CA LEU A 187 -12.43 3.72 3.71
C LEU A 187 -12.30 5.14 3.18
N SER A 188 -11.34 5.39 2.30
CA SER A 188 -11.10 6.72 1.72
C SER A 188 -11.41 6.71 0.23
N LEU A 189 -12.43 7.47 -0.16
CA LEU A 189 -13.00 7.52 -1.50
C LEU A 189 -13.18 8.98 -1.98
N ASN A 190 -12.44 9.94 -1.42
CA ASN A 190 -12.57 11.35 -1.78
C ASN A 190 -12.23 11.57 -3.27
N GLY A 191 -12.88 12.53 -3.93
CA GLY A 191 -12.57 12.89 -5.31
C GLY A 191 -12.85 11.74 -6.27
N ASN A 192 -14.08 11.24 -6.26
CA ASN A 192 -14.59 10.20 -7.14
C ASN A 192 -15.95 10.64 -7.74
N ARG A 193 -16.68 9.72 -8.36
CA ARG A 193 -17.99 9.96 -8.99
C ARG A 193 -19.10 9.15 -8.33
N ILE A 194 -18.95 8.87 -7.04
CA ILE A 194 -19.85 7.98 -6.30
C ILE A 194 -21.17 8.71 -6.04
N CYS A 195 -22.25 8.18 -6.61
CA CYS A 195 -23.61 8.68 -6.37
C CYS A 195 -24.30 7.97 -5.19
N GLN A 196 -23.90 6.73 -4.90
CA GLN A 196 -24.49 5.90 -3.85
C GLN A 196 -23.48 4.90 -3.30
N LEU A 197 -23.69 4.46 -2.07
CA LEU A 197 -22.95 3.36 -1.46
C LEU A 197 -23.89 2.17 -1.20
N PRO A 198 -23.37 0.94 -1.12
CA PRO A 198 -24.16 -0.22 -0.71
C PRO A 198 -24.86 0.04 0.63
N GLN A 199 -26.19 -0.15 0.68
CA GLN A 199 -27.02 0.23 1.83
C GLN A 199 -26.55 -0.39 3.16
N ASN A 200 -26.05 -1.62 3.13
CA ASN A 200 -25.58 -2.33 4.32
C ASN A 200 -24.12 -2.05 4.70
N LEU A 201 -23.38 -1.18 3.99
CA LEU A 201 -21.96 -0.94 4.24
C LEU A 201 -21.68 -0.58 5.71
N LEU A 202 -22.44 0.37 6.28
CA LEU A 202 -22.21 0.84 7.66
C LEU A 202 -22.66 -0.20 8.72
N LYS A 203 -23.59 -1.07 8.36
CA LYS A 203 -24.10 -2.16 9.20
C LYS A 203 -23.17 -3.38 9.22
N ASP A 204 -22.67 -3.79 8.07
CA ASP A 204 -21.91 -5.02 7.88
C ASP A 204 -20.41 -4.82 8.16
N CYS A 205 -19.83 -3.68 7.78
CA CYS A 205 -18.45 -3.31 8.13
C CYS A 205 -18.38 -2.81 9.58
N LYS A 206 -18.53 -3.74 10.53
CA LYS A 206 -18.61 -3.44 11.98
C LYS A 206 -17.34 -2.82 12.56
N ALA A 207 -16.19 -2.99 11.91
CA ALA A 207 -14.93 -2.35 12.31
C ALA A 207 -14.79 -0.91 11.79
N LEU A 208 -15.67 -0.47 10.86
CA LEU A 208 -15.51 0.80 10.15
C LEU A 208 -15.70 1.97 11.09
N GLN A 209 -14.69 2.83 11.11
CA GLN A 209 -14.59 4.00 11.99
C GLN A 209 -14.29 5.28 11.21
N ASN A 210 -13.71 5.17 10.02
CA ASN A 210 -13.39 6.30 9.17
C ASN A 210 -13.94 6.06 7.77
N ILE A 211 -14.70 7.03 7.27
CA ILE A 211 -15.13 7.07 5.88
C ILE A 211 -14.94 8.48 5.35
N SER A 212 -14.36 8.61 4.16
CA SER A 212 -14.11 9.90 3.52
C SER A 212 -14.69 9.87 2.12
N LEU A 213 -15.68 10.73 1.87
CA LEU A 213 -16.48 10.80 0.64
C LEU A 213 -16.52 12.22 0.06
N HIS A 214 -15.61 13.10 0.47
CA HIS A 214 -15.57 14.48 -0.04
C HIS A 214 -15.40 14.48 -1.55
N ASP A 215 -15.86 15.53 -2.23
CA ASP A 215 -15.76 15.65 -3.68
C ASP A 215 -16.36 14.44 -4.42
N ASN A 216 -17.55 14.01 -4.00
CA ASN A 216 -18.39 13.02 -4.68
C ASN A 216 -19.83 13.54 -4.86
N PRO A 217 -20.59 13.04 -5.85
CA PRO A 217 -22.00 13.38 -6.04
C PRO A 217 -22.96 12.92 -4.92
N ILE A 218 -22.58 11.93 -4.10
CA ILE A 218 -23.42 11.41 -3.00
C ILE A 218 -23.83 12.52 -2.04
N SER A 219 -25.12 12.59 -1.71
CA SER A 219 -25.62 13.59 -0.75
C SER A 219 -25.42 13.13 0.68
N MET A 220 -25.20 14.09 1.58
CA MET A 220 -25.09 13.80 3.01
C MET A 220 -26.39 13.22 3.58
N ASP A 221 -27.55 13.62 3.06
CA ASP A 221 -28.85 13.08 3.49
C ASP A 221 -28.99 11.60 3.13
N GLN A 222 -28.58 11.21 1.92
CA GLN A 222 -28.55 9.80 1.50
C GLN A 222 -27.61 8.99 2.39
N PHE A 223 -26.43 9.53 2.70
CA PHE A 223 -25.45 8.87 3.56
C PHE A 223 -25.97 8.68 4.99
N GLN A 224 -26.68 9.67 5.56
CA GLN A 224 -27.25 9.59 6.91
C GLN A 224 -28.43 8.61 7.02
N GLN A 225 -29.12 8.33 5.91
CA GLN A 225 -30.23 7.38 5.85
C GLN A 225 -29.78 5.91 5.71
N MET A 226 -28.48 5.64 5.60
CA MET A 226 -27.95 4.28 5.45
C MET A 226 -28.12 3.45 6.73
N ASP A 227 -28.35 2.15 6.54
CA ASP A 227 -28.48 1.20 7.63
C ASP A 227 -27.16 1.11 8.43
N GLY A 228 -27.23 1.27 9.75
CA GLY A 228 -26.06 1.23 10.62
C GLY A 228 -25.33 2.57 10.80
N PHE A 229 -25.88 3.68 10.28
CA PHE A 229 -25.28 5.01 10.41
C PHE A 229 -25.07 5.44 11.87
N THR A 230 -26.06 5.24 12.74
CA THR A 230 -25.98 5.59 14.17
C THR A 230 -24.85 4.83 14.88
N GLU A 231 -24.73 3.52 14.63
CA GLU A 231 -23.67 2.68 15.18
C GLU A 231 -22.30 3.06 14.62
N PHE A 232 -22.22 3.39 13.34
CA PHE A 232 -21.00 3.92 12.72
C PHE A 232 -20.55 5.22 13.37
N GLU A 233 -21.46 6.17 13.57
CA GLU A 233 -21.16 7.44 14.25
C GLU A 233 -20.68 7.23 15.68
N ALA A 234 -21.29 6.30 16.43
CA ALA A 234 -20.84 5.93 17.76
C ALA A 234 -19.42 5.35 17.76
N ARG A 235 -19.10 4.47 16.79
CA ARG A 235 -17.74 3.92 16.60
C ARG A 235 -16.73 5.02 16.26
N ARG A 236 -17.10 5.94 15.36
CA ARG A 236 -16.27 7.07 14.93
C ARG A 236 -15.95 8.00 16.10
N ARG A 237 -16.95 8.41 16.90
CA ARG A 237 -16.76 9.28 18.07
C ARG A 237 -15.86 8.65 19.14
N LYS A 238 -16.11 7.38 19.49
CA LYS A 238 -15.31 6.65 20.48
C LYS A 238 -13.82 6.57 20.11
N LYS A 239 -13.49 6.55 18.81
CA LYS A 239 -12.10 6.62 18.33
C LYS A 239 -11.49 7.99 18.61
N PHE A 240 -12.21 9.08 18.33
CA PHE A 240 -11.73 10.45 18.57
C PHE A 240 -11.54 10.72 20.06
N ASP A 241 -12.48 10.32 20.91
CA ASP A 241 -12.38 10.49 22.36
C ASP A 241 -11.13 9.79 22.91
N LYS A 242 -10.88 8.53 22.49
CA LYS A 242 -9.65 7.80 22.85
C LYS A 242 -8.37 8.49 22.36
N GLN A 243 -8.39 9.15 21.21
CA GLN A 243 -7.22 9.88 20.70
C GLN A 243 -6.97 11.15 21.51
N ILE A 244 -8.02 11.85 21.95
CA ILE A 244 -7.90 13.01 22.83
C ILE A 244 -7.34 12.57 24.19
N ASP A 245 -7.90 11.52 24.81
CA ASP A 245 -7.43 11.00 26.10
C ASP A 245 -5.96 10.55 26.04
N SER A 246 -5.57 9.87 24.95
CA SER A 246 -4.17 9.47 24.73
C SER A 246 -3.24 10.66 24.54
N ASN A 247 -3.68 11.72 23.84
CA ASN A 247 -2.89 12.92 23.62
C ASN A 247 -2.80 13.79 24.89
N VAL A 248 -3.84 13.82 25.72
CA VAL A 248 -3.86 14.49 27.04
C VAL A 248 -2.99 13.75 28.05
N MET A 249 -2.99 12.41 28.05
CA MET A 249 -2.07 11.62 28.88
C MET A 249 -0.59 11.81 28.46
N MET A 250 -0.30 11.92 27.17
CA MET A 250 1.06 12.19 26.68
C MET A 250 1.53 13.62 27.01
N SER A 251 0.61 14.60 27.06
CA SER A 251 0.95 15.97 27.45
C SER A 251 1.04 16.17 28.96
N SER A 252 0.31 15.39 29.77
CA SER A 252 0.43 15.44 31.23
C SER A 252 1.71 14.77 31.76
N THR A 253 2.29 13.81 31.04
CA THR A 253 3.60 13.24 31.37
C THR A 253 4.80 14.15 31.06
N ALA A 254 4.59 15.32 30.47
CA ALA A 254 5.65 16.28 30.12
C ALA A 254 5.70 17.53 31.02
N LEU A 255 4.86 17.61 32.06
CA LEU A 255 4.75 18.78 32.94
C LEU A 255 5.04 18.50 34.43
N ASP A 256 5.57 17.32 34.79
CA ASP A 256 5.89 16.97 36.18
C ASP A 256 7.40 16.98 36.50
N GLU A 257 8.24 17.57 35.64
CA GLU A 257 9.62 17.94 36.01
C GLU A 257 9.64 19.41 36.45
N GLY A 258 9.10 19.67 37.63
CA GLY A 258 9.24 20.97 38.28
C GLY A 258 9.19 20.83 39.80
N ILE A 259 10.22 21.38 40.45
CA ILE A 259 10.34 21.69 41.90
C ILE A 259 10.78 20.46 42.71
N ASP A 260 11.84 20.43 43.52
CA ASP A 260 12.85 21.35 44.04
C ASP A 260 13.91 20.42 44.67
N LEU A 261 15.20 20.76 44.65
CA LEU A 261 16.06 20.53 45.83
C LEU A 261 17.24 21.52 45.82
N ASN A 262 17.36 22.21 46.97
CA ASN A 262 18.36 23.18 47.40
C ASN A 262 19.83 22.83 47.07
#